data_AF-A0A1S2MKV3-F1
#
_entry.id   AF-A0A1S2MKV3-F1
#
_cell.length_a   1.000
_cell.length_b   1.000
_cell.length_c   1.000
_cell.angle_alpha   90.00
_cell.angle_beta   90.00
_cell.angle_gamma   90.00
#
_symmetry.space_group_name_H-M   'P 1'
#
loop_
_entity.id
_entity.type
_entity.pdbx_description
1 polymer ?
#
loop_
_entity_poly.entity_id
_entity_poly.type
_entity_poly.pdbx_seq_one_letter_code
_entity_poly.pdbx_strand_id
1 'polypeptide(L)'
;MAVFSMSVVTKLSELTARQVRYYETHELIKPERTEGNKRLFSLNDLERLLEIKRLIEKGFNIKGIKQIIHNEQDHLSADEQETRKKMIVDATQKSQQEAIPINRGDLSRFIK
;
A
#
# COMPACT_ATOMS: atom_id res chain seq x y z
N MET A 1 19.23 12.25 -3.02
CA MET A 1 19.22 12.98 -4.30
C MET A 1 18.15 12.36 -5.19
N ALA A 2 17.18 13.16 -5.61
CA ALA A 2 16.12 12.73 -6.50
C ALA A 2 16.40 13.14 -7.95
N VAL A 3 16.35 12.19 -8.88
CA VAL A 3 16.74 12.41 -10.30
C VAL A 3 15.79 11.77 -11.31
N PHE A 4 14.96 10.81 -10.89
CA PHE A 4 14.06 10.11 -11.81
C PHE A 4 12.79 10.92 -12.01
N SER A 5 12.36 11.06 -13.26
CA SER A 5 11.06 11.67 -13.59
C SER A 5 9.93 10.66 -13.45
N MET A 6 8.69 11.15 -13.36
CA MET A 6 7.49 10.30 -13.32
C MET A 6 7.47 9.26 -14.43
N SER A 7 7.82 9.65 -15.67
CA SER A 7 7.82 8.73 -16.82
C SER A 7 8.84 7.61 -16.69
N VAL A 8 10.01 7.88 -16.10
CA VAL A 8 11.04 6.86 -15.86
C VAL A 8 10.56 5.90 -14.77
N VAL A 9 10.05 6.43 -13.66
CA VAL A 9 9.53 5.63 -12.55
C VAL A 9 8.43 4.69 -13.00
N THR A 10 7.43 5.17 -13.75
CA THR A 10 6.33 4.32 -14.23
C THR A 10 6.80 3.19 -15.14
N LYS A 11 7.88 3.39 -15.91
CA LYS A 11 8.47 2.35 -16.76
C LYS A 11 9.24 1.32 -15.94
N LEU A 12 9.98 1.76 -14.93
CA LEU A 12 10.80 0.87 -14.10
C LEU A 12 9.98 0.07 -13.09
N SER A 13 8.91 0.65 -12.53
CA SER A 13 8.07 -0.01 -11.53
C SER A 13 6.86 -0.72 -12.13
N GLU A 14 6.56 -0.51 -13.42
CA GLU A 14 5.32 -0.95 -14.09
C GLU A 14 4.04 -0.46 -13.38
N LEU A 15 4.15 0.63 -12.62
CA LEU A 15 3.00 1.27 -11.98
C LEU A 15 2.50 2.39 -12.87
N THR A 16 1.19 2.59 -12.89
CA THR A 16 0.62 3.75 -13.55
C THR A 16 0.95 5.04 -12.78
N ALA A 17 1.02 6.17 -13.48
CA ALA A 17 1.18 7.48 -12.85
C ALA A 17 0.10 7.76 -11.78
N ARG A 18 -1.10 7.21 -11.96
CA ARG A 18 -2.21 7.31 -10.99
C ARG A 18 -1.87 6.57 -9.70
N GLN A 19 -1.37 5.34 -9.78
CA GLN A 19 -0.95 4.56 -8.62
C GLN A 19 0.18 5.25 -7.85
N VAL A 20 1.21 5.74 -8.55
CA VAL A 20 2.33 6.44 -7.89
C VAL A 20 1.84 7.67 -7.11
N ARG A 21 0.96 8.50 -7.71
CA ARG A 21 0.35 9.64 -7.01
C ARG A 21 -0.52 9.21 -5.84
N TYR A 22 -1.25 8.12 -5.99
CA TYR A 22 -2.08 7.58 -4.91
C TYR A 22 -1.22 7.15 -3.71
N TYR A 23 -0.08 6.50 -3.95
CA TYR A 23 0.85 6.12 -2.89
C TYR A 23 1.54 7.33 -2.24
N GLU A 24 1.86 8.37 -3.02
CA GLU A 24 2.32 9.67 -2.49
C GLU A 24 1.26 10.32 -1.58
N THR A 25 -0.01 10.37 -1.98
CA THR A 25 -1.10 10.92 -1.16
C THR A 25 -1.28 10.17 0.16
N HIS A 26 -0.99 8.87 0.17
CA HIS A 26 -1.00 8.04 1.38
C HIS A 26 0.32 8.09 2.20
N GLU A 27 1.25 8.95 1.78
CA GLU A 27 2.57 9.18 2.40
C GLU A 27 3.46 7.93 2.42
N LEU A 28 3.22 6.98 1.50
CA LEU A 28 4.06 5.80 1.36
C LEU A 28 5.41 6.12 0.71
N ILE A 29 5.44 7.20 -0.09
CA ILE A 29 6.64 7.79 -0.69
C ILE A 29 6.58 9.31 -0.56
N LYS A 30 7.73 9.98 -0.61
CA LYS A 30 7.85 11.44 -0.47
C LYS A 30 8.85 11.99 -1.49
N PRO A 31 8.49 12.00 -2.79
CA PRO A 31 9.38 12.50 -3.84
C PRO A 31 9.67 13.99 -3.66
N GLU A 32 10.89 14.40 -4.01
CA GLU A 32 11.28 15.82 -4.03
C GLU A 32 10.56 16.56 -5.17
N ARG A 33 10.47 17.88 -5.04
CA ARG A 33 9.90 18.75 -6.09
C ARG A 33 10.97 19.71 -6.59
N THR A 34 11.05 19.84 -7.90
CA THR A 34 11.83 20.89 -8.58
C THR A 34 11.18 22.26 -8.38
N GLU A 35 11.92 23.33 -8.68
CA GLU A 35 11.39 24.71 -8.70
C GLU A 35 10.15 24.84 -9.62
N GLY A 36 10.12 24.12 -10.74
CA GLY A 36 8.96 24.03 -11.63
C GLY A 36 7.83 23.11 -11.14
N ASN A 37 7.83 22.73 -9.86
CA ASN A 37 6.85 21.86 -9.20
C ASN A 37 6.71 20.45 -9.81
N LYS A 38 7.71 19.99 -10.58
CA LYS A 38 7.76 18.61 -11.08
C LYS A 38 8.33 17.68 -10.01
N ARG A 39 7.72 16.51 -9.85
CA ARG A 39 8.21 15.45 -8.96
C ARG A 39 9.49 14.84 -9.51
N LEU A 40 10.50 14.74 -8.66
CA LEU A 40 11.67 13.92 -8.86
C LEU A 40 11.68 12.83 -7.80
N PHE A 41 11.97 11.61 -8.24
CA PHE A 41 12.02 10.45 -7.38
C PHE A 41 13.48 10.06 -7.17
N SER A 42 13.80 9.70 -5.94
CA SER A 42 15.07 9.10 -5.58
C SER A 42 15.08 7.60 -5.90
N LEU A 43 16.25 6.98 -5.80
CA LEU A 43 16.37 5.53 -5.90
C LEU A 43 15.57 4.82 -4.78
N ASN A 44 15.59 5.37 -3.57
CA ASN A 44 14.82 4.85 -2.44
C ASN A 44 13.29 4.93 -2.68
N ASP A 45 12.79 5.98 -3.32
CA ASP A 45 11.37 6.06 -3.70
C ASP A 45 11.01 4.95 -4.70
N LEU A 46 11.90 4.66 -5.66
CA LEU A 46 11.69 3.60 -6.64
C LEU A 46 11.67 2.21 -5.98
N GLU A 47 12.62 1.92 -5.10
CA GLU A 47 12.65 0.67 -4.34
C GLU A 47 11.37 0.50 -3.51
N ARG A 48 10.92 1.57 -2.86
CA ARG A 48 9.69 1.56 -2.07
C ARG A 48 8.45 1.31 -2.93
N LEU A 49 8.39 1.89 -4.14
CA LEU A 49 7.33 1.61 -5.10
C LEU A 49 7.31 0.16 -5.56
N LEU A 50 8.48 -0.44 -5.79
CA LEU A 50 8.59 -1.86 -6.12
C LEU A 50 8.12 -2.75 -4.97
N GLU A 51 8.45 -2.39 -3.73
CA GLU A 51 7.97 -3.13 -2.56
C GLU A 51 6.45 -3.00 -2.36
N ILE A 52 5.90 -1.80 -2.51
CA ILE A 52 4.45 -1.58 -2.49
C ILE A 52 3.75 -2.47 -3.53
N LYS A 53 4.30 -2.56 -4.75
CA LYS A 53 3.76 -3.44 -5.80
C LYS A 53 3.72 -4.90 -5.33
N ARG A 54 4.83 -5.43 -4.80
CA ARG A 54 4.89 -6.82 -4.29
C ARG A 54 3.90 -7.07 -3.15
N LEU A 55 3.73 -6.10 -2.25
CA LEU A 55 2.77 -6.23 -1.14
C LEU A 55 1.33 -6.23 -1.65
N ILE A 56 1.00 -5.42 -2.66
CA ILE A 56 -0.33 -5.45 -3.28
C ILE A 56 -0.58 -6.80 -3.97
N GLU A 57 0.41 -7.34 -4.68
CA GLU A 57 0.32 -8.67 -5.32
C GLU A 57 0.11 -9.79 -4.29
N LYS A 58 0.65 -9.64 -3.07
CA LYS A 58 0.40 -10.53 -1.93
C LYS A 58 -0.98 -10.35 -1.28
N GLY A 59 -1.78 -9.38 -1.72
CA GLY A 59 -3.14 -9.12 -1.23
C GLY A 59 -3.23 -8.13 -0.06
N PHE A 60 -2.15 -7.41 0.26
CA PHE A 60 -2.22 -6.37 1.29
C PHE A 60 -2.96 -5.13 0.80
N ASN A 61 -3.75 -4.53 1.70
CA ASN A 61 -4.36 -3.22 1.47
C ASN A 61 -3.40 -2.08 1.86
N ILE A 62 -3.73 -0.85 1.46
CA ILE A 62 -2.91 0.35 1.71
C ILE A 62 -2.64 0.60 3.19
N LYS A 63 -3.60 0.31 4.09
CA LYS A 63 -3.41 0.49 5.53
C LYS A 63 -2.38 -0.50 6.07
N GLY A 64 -2.48 -1.77 5.68
CA GLY A 64 -1.52 -2.82 6.04
C GLY A 64 -0.13 -2.53 5.48
N ILE A 65 -0.06 -2.09 4.23
CA ILE A 65 1.20 -1.64 3.59
C ILE A 65 1.82 -0.50 4.38
N LYS A 66 1.05 0.53 4.76
CA LYS A 66 1.56 1.67 5.55
C LYS A 66 2.16 1.20 6.87
N GLN A 67 1.53 0.26 7.57
CA GLN A 67 2.05 -0.30 8.82
C GLN A 67 3.37 -1.04 8.62
N ILE A 68 3.46 -1.92 7.62
CA ILE A 68 4.70 -2.67 7.32
C ILE A 68 5.85 -1.71 7.04
N ILE A 69 5.58 -0.72 6.19
CA ILE A 69 6.53 0.27 5.68
C ILE A 69 7.05 1.23 6.77
N HIS A 70 6.23 1.56 7.78
CA HIS A 70 6.66 2.38 8.92
C HIS A 70 7.46 1.55 9.93
N ASN A 71 7.05 0.31 10.18
CA ASN A 71 7.72 -0.57 11.15
C ASN A 71 9.12 -1.02 10.68
N GLU A 72 9.40 -1.03 9.37
CA GLU A 72 10.77 -1.28 8.87
C GLU A 72 11.75 -0.14 9.17
N GLN A 73 11.27 1.07 9.47
CA GLN A 73 12.13 2.19 9.86
C GLN A 73 12.52 2.15 11.34
N ASP A 74 11.72 1.48 12.16
CA ASP A 74 12.07 1.14 13.53
C ASP A 74 12.94 -0.13 13.48
N HIS A 75 14.19 -0.06 13.92
CA HIS A 75 15.19 -1.13 13.85
C HIS A 75 14.76 -2.44 14.57
N LEU A 76 13.82 -3.18 14.00
CA LEU A 76 13.41 -4.51 14.44
C LEU A 76 14.27 -5.57 13.75
N SER A 77 14.57 -6.63 14.48
CA SER A 77 15.32 -7.77 13.93
C SER A 77 14.56 -8.41 12.76
N ALA A 78 15.29 -8.94 11.77
CA ALA A 78 14.69 -9.49 10.54
C ALA A 78 13.64 -10.59 10.81
N ASP A 79 13.83 -11.37 11.88
CA ASP A 79 12.92 -12.44 12.29
C ASP A 79 11.58 -11.90 12.83
N GLU A 80 11.61 -10.78 13.57
CA GLU A 80 10.40 -10.12 14.07
C GLU A 80 9.59 -9.47 12.95
N GLN A 81 10.26 -8.96 11.93
CA GLN A 81 9.62 -8.39 10.74
C GLN A 81 8.86 -9.45 9.94
N GLU A 82 9.49 -10.62 9.70
CA GLU A 82 8.89 -11.72 8.94
C GLU A 82 7.64 -12.28 9.63
N THR A 83 7.73 -12.49 10.95
CA THR A 83 6.61 -13.02 11.75
C THR A 83 5.42 -12.06 11.74
N ARG A 84 5.66 -10.75 11.89
CA ARG A 84 4.59 -9.73 11.87
C ARG A 84 4.00 -9.54 10.48
N LYS A 85 4.81 -9.61 9.41
CA LYS A 85 4.31 -9.57 8.03
C LYS A 85 3.27 -10.67 7.81
N LYS A 86 3.54 -11.90 8.26
CA LYS A 86 2.58 -13.03 8.17
C LYS A 86 1.28 -12.75 8.94
N MET A 87 1.36 -12.24 10.17
CA MET A 87 0.16 -11.93 10.96
C MET A 87 -0.72 -10.84 10.32
N ILE A 88 -0.13 -9.84 9.65
CA ILE A 88 -0.89 -8.78 8.96
C ILE A 88 -1.56 -9.34 7.69
N VAL A 89 -0.94 -10.29 6.96
CA VAL A 89 -1.59 -10.98 5.82
C VAL A 89 -2.87 -11.67 6.30
N ASP A 90 -2.75 -12.48 7.35
CA ASP A 90 -3.86 -13.29 7.86
C ASP A 90 -5.02 -12.42 8.34
N ALA A 91 -4.73 -11.32 9.05
CA ALA A 91 -5.75 -10.37 9.50
C ALA A 91 -6.45 -9.66 8.32
N THR A 92 -5.70 -9.31 7.27
CA THR A 92 -6.27 -8.65 6.09
C THR A 92 -7.17 -9.59 5.30
N GLN A 93 -6.79 -10.86 5.15
CA GLN A 93 -7.59 -11.88 4.47
C GLN A 93 -8.83 -12.29 5.27
N LYS A 94 -8.74 -12.42 6.60
CA LYS A 94 -9.88 -12.80 7.45
C LYS A 94 -11.04 -11.80 7.38
N SER A 95 -10.72 -10.50 7.27
CA SER A 95 -11.73 -9.43 7.18
C SER A 95 -12.61 -9.50 5.92
N GLN A 96 -12.19 -10.21 4.86
CA GLN A 96 -13.01 -10.41 3.66
C GLN A 96 -13.92 -11.65 3.74
N GLN A 97 -13.69 -12.57 4.68
CA GLN A 97 -14.48 -13.80 4.82
C GLN A 97 -15.69 -13.65 5.77
N GLU A 98 -15.72 -12.62 6.61
CA GLU A 98 -16.85 -12.31 7.50
C GLU A 98 -17.88 -11.36 6.84
N ALA A 99 -18.26 -11.63 5.59
CA ALA A 99 -19.52 -11.10 5.07
C ALA A 99 -20.65 -11.98 5.63
N ILE A 100 -21.27 -11.55 6.73
CA ILE A 100 -22.49 -12.17 7.28
C ILE A 100 -23.50 -12.33 6.13
N PRO A 101 -24.02 -13.54 5.84
CA PRO A 101 -25.07 -13.68 4.85
C PRO A 101 -26.31 -12.98 5.39
N ILE A 102 -26.65 -11.82 4.83
CA ILE A 102 -27.91 -11.14 5.09
C ILE A 102 -29.02 -12.08 4.62
N ASN A 103 -29.62 -12.80 5.56
CA ASN A 103 -30.74 -13.69 5.29
C ASN A 103 -31.93 -12.82 4.87
N ARG A 104 -32.30 -12.86 3.59
CA ARG A 104 -33.40 -12.08 2.98
C ARG A 104 -34.79 -12.61 3.41
N GLY A 105 -35.00 -12.78 4.71
CA GLY A 105 -36.22 -13.38 5.26
C GLY A 105 -37.04 -12.49 6.20
N ASP A 106 -36.52 -11.35 6.67
CA ASP A 106 -37.10 -10.67 7.85
C ASP A 106 -37.71 -9.27 7.58
N LEU A 107 -38.03 -8.94 6.32
CA LEU A 107 -38.73 -7.68 5.99
C LEU A 107 -40.25 -7.76 6.16
N SER A 108 -40.80 -8.93 6.48
CA SER A 108 -42.26 -9.17 6.58
C SER A 108 -42.89 -8.67 7.88
N ARG A 109 -42.11 -8.13 8.82
CA ARG A 109 -42.59 -7.75 10.17
C ARG A 109 -42.78 -6.24 10.38
N PHE A 110 -42.41 -5.42 9.40
CA PHE A 110 -42.33 -3.96 9.59
C PHE A 110 -43.26 -3.13 8.69
N ILE A 111 -44.20 -3.75 7.98
CA ILE A 111 -45.24 -3.02 7.27
C ILE A 111 -46.60 -3.50 7.79
N LYS A 112 -47.23 -2.66 8.61
CA LYS A 112 -48.66 -2.69 8.91
C LYS A 112 -49.25 -1.34 8.53
#